data_AF-A0A6G8NYQ1-F1
#
_entry.id   AF-A0A6G8NYQ1-F1
#
_cell.length_a   1.000
_cell.length_b   1.000
_cell.length_c   1.000
_cell.angle_alpha   90.00
_cell.angle_beta   90.00
_cell.angle_gamma   90.00
#
_symmetry.space_group_name_H-M   'P 1'
#
loop_
_entity.id
_entity.type
_entity.pdbx_description
1 polymer ?
#
loop_
_entity_poly.entity_id
_entity_poly.type
_entity_poly.pdbx_seq_one_letter_code
_entity_poly.pdbx_strand_id
1 'polypeptide(L)'
;MNAQPVSLSAAFISRDASLWFSAYGFGWGYCAFTIPIEAVCEYLGAANVSTKQLMLAFELNRNRISRVVKQFEIPLMGERVILGHLEA
;
A
#
# COMPACT_ATOMS: atom_id res chain seq x y z
N MET A 1 -8.85 5.52 23.02
CA MET A 1 -8.00 4.44 22.49
C MET A 1 -7.08 5.06 21.44
N ASN A 2 -5.79 5.21 21.73
CA ASN A 2 -4.83 5.72 20.74
C ASN A 2 -4.63 4.62 19.69
N ALA A 3 -5.22 4.76 18.51
CA ALA A 3 -4.98 3.85 17.41
C ALA A 3 -3.48 3.90 17.10
N GLN A 4 -2.74 2.83 17.39
CA GLN A 4 -1.31 2.80 17.10
C GLN A 4 -1.10 3.03 15.60
N PRO A 5 -0.17 3.90 15.21
CA PRO A 5 0.07 4.19 13.81
C PRO A 5 0.63 2.95 13.12
N VAL A 6 0.16 2.68 11.90
CA VAL A 6 0.79 1.70 11.02
C VAL A 6 1.89 2.43 10.26
N SER A 7 3.09 1.86 10.29
CA SER A 7 4.25 2.39 9.58
C SER A 7 4.38 1.70 8.25
N LEU A 8 4.44 2.47 7.17
CA LEU A 8 4.69 1.95 5.82
C LEU A 8 6.18 2.06 5.49
N SER A 9 6.73 1.13 4.73
CA SER A 9 8.04 1.28 4.10
C SER A 9 8.00 2.28 2.93
N ALA A 10 9.14 2.55 2.32
CA ALA A 10 9.16 3.10 0.97
C ALA A 10 8.57 2.07 0.00
N ALA A 11 7.89 2.55 -1.04
CA ALA A 11 7.40 1.70 -2.11
C ALA A 11 8.43 1.55 -3.23
N PHE A 12 8.32 0.50 -4.01
CA PHE A 12 9.07 0.32 -5.25
C PHE A 12 8.20 -0.32 -6.33
N ILE A 13 8.56 -0.10 -7.59
CA ILE A 13 7.87 -0.72 -8.73
C ILE A 13 8.48 -2.10 -8.96
N SER A 14 7.61 -3.10 -8.95
CA SER A 14 7.94 -4.49 -9.24
C SER A 14 7.90 -4.78 -10.75
N ARG A 15 8.39 -5.96 -11.15
CA ARG A 15 8.40 -6.38 -12.56
C ARG A 15 7.00 -6.70 -13.09
N ASP A 16 6.07 -7.05 -12.21
CA ASP A 16 4.65 -7.33 -12.47
C ASP A 16 3.79 -6.05 -12.52
N ALA A 17 4.39 -4.91 -12.89
CA ALA A 17 3.69 -3.64 -13.04
C ALA A 17 2.84 -3.26 -11.81
N SER A 18 3.38 -3.49 -10.62
CA SER A 18 2.70 -3.21 -9.36
C SER A 18 3.61 -2.49 -8.37
N LEU A 19 3.03 -1.63 -7.53
CA LEU A 19 3.70 -1.00 -6.41
C LEU A 19 3.80 -1.98 -5.25
N TRP A 20 5.01 -2.24 -4.76
CA TRP A 20 5.25 -3.11 -3.60
C TRP A 20 5.74 -2.27 -2.42
N PHE A 21 5.23 -2.59 -1.24
CA PHE A 21 5.67 -2.01 0.03
C PHE A 21 5.39 -3.00 1.17
N SER A 22 5.93 -2.73 2.35
CA SER A 22 5.53 -3.42 3.58
C SER A 22 4.90 -2.44 4.56
N ALA A 23 4.04 -2.97 5.41
CA ALA A 23 3.48 -2.23 6.54
C ALA A 23 3.78 -2.98 7.83
N TYR A 24 4.03 -2.21 8.89
CA TYR A 24 4.16 -2.70 10.24
C TYR A 24 3.04 -2.15 11.11
N GLY A 25 2.30 -3.05 11.74
CA GLY A 25 1.33 -2.71 12.78
C GLY A 25 1.65 -3.44 14.08
N PHE A 26 1.59 -2.71 15.19
CA PHE A 26 1.69 -3.33 16.50
C PHE A 26 0.54 -4.34 16.68
N GLY A 27 0.87 -5.55 17.11
CA GLY A 27 -0.08 -6.66 17.30
C GLY A 27 -0.14 -7.66 16.16
N TRP A 28 0.27 -7.30 14.94
CA TRP A 28 0.30 -8.23 13.79
C TRP A 28 1.63 -8.28 13.02
N GLY A 29 2.59 -7.42 13.36
CA GLY A 29 3.95 -7.49 12.80
C GLY A 29 4.04 -6.89 11.40
N TYR A 30 4.85 -7.50 10.54
CA TYR A 30 5.08 -7.05 9.17
C TYR A 30 4.22 -7.82 8.18
N CYS A 31 3.64 -7.11 7.22
CA CYS A 31 2.98 -7.70 6.05
C CYS A 31 3.40 -6.99 4.78
N ALA A 32 3.58 -7.76 3.70
CA ALA A 32 3.87 -7.24 2.38
C ALA A 32 2.55 -6.94 1.65
N PHE A 33 2.52 -5.80 0.97
CA PHE A 33 1.38 -5.35 0.19
C PHE A 33 1.79 -5.06 -1.25
N THR A 34 0.84 -5.21 -2.16
CA THR A 34 0.98 -4.76 -3.54
C THR A 34 -0.24 -3.97 -4.01
N ILE A 35 -0.01 -2.93 -4.82
CA ILE A 35 -1.05 -2.15 -5.49
C ILE A 35 -0.80 -2.23 -7.00
N PRO A 36 -1.71 -2.79 -7.81
CA PRO A 36 -1.60 -2.75 -9.27
C PRO A 36 -1.49 -1.30 -9.77
N ILE A 37 -0.67 -1.04 -10.80
CA ILE A 37 -0.48 0.33 -11.32
C ILE A 37 -1.82 0.95 -11.75
N GLU A 38 -2.74 0.16 -12.29
CA GLU A 38 -4.09 0.60 -12.66
C GLU A 38 -4.82 1.19 -11.45
N ALA A 39 -4.77 0.50 -10.31
CA ALA A 39 -5.36 0.95 -9.06
C ALA A 39 -4.63 2.17 -8.47
N VAL A 40 -3.32 2.33 -8.72
CA VAL A 40 -2.58 3.54 -8.34
C VAL A 40 -3.07 4.76 -9.15
N CYS A 41 -3.29 4.60 -10.45
CA CYS A 41 -3.84 5.66 -11.28
C CYS A 41 -5.29 5.99 -10.89
N GLU A 42 -6.13 4.97 -10.74
CA GLU A 42 -7.56 5.12 -10.47
C GLU A 42 -7.84 5.66 -9.06
N TYR A 43 -7.22 5.09 -8.03
CA TYR A 43 -7.57 5.40 -6.65
C TYR A 43 -6.58 6.34 -5.95
N LEU A 44 -5.30 6.34 -6.33
CA LEU A 44 -4.28 7.21 -5.72
C LEU A 44 -3.99 8.47 -6.54
N GLY A 45 -4.56 8.58 -7.74
CA GLY A 45 -4.50 9.79 -8.56
C GLY A 45 -3.17 9.99 -9.29
N ALA A 46 -2.43 8.91 -9.60
CA ALA A 46 -1.28 9.03 -10.49
C ALA A 46 -1.72 9.46 -11.89
N ALA A 47 -1.14 10.54 -12.41
CA ALA A 47 -1.52 11.09 -13.72
C ALA A 47 -1.13 10.17 -14.90
N ASN A 48 -0.11 9.32 -14.71
CA ASN A 48 0.34 8.33 -15.69
C ASN A 48 1.22 7.27 -15.02
N VAL A 49 1.64 6.29 -15.82
CA VAL A 49 2.46 5.14 -15.39
C VAL A 49 3.96 5.44 -15.24
N SER A 50 4.37 6.73 -15.30
CA SER A 50 5.76 7.09 -15.03
C SER A 50 6.12 6.79 -13.59
N THR A 51 7.31 6.21 -13.37
CA THR A 51 7.82 5.93 -12.02
C THR A 51 7.68 7.10 -11.06
N LYS A 52 7.97 8.32 -11.53
CA LYS A 52 7.86 9.54 -10.70
C LYS A 52 6.42 9.80 -10.24
N GLN A 53 5.45 9.66 -11.14
CA GLN A 53 4.04 9.89 -10.84
C GLN A 53 3.49 8.82 -9.90
N LEU A 54 3.86 7.56 -10.13
CA LEU A 54 3.45 6.44 -9.27
C LEU A 54 4.02 6.58 -7.85
N MET A 55 5.31 6.91 -7.71
CA MET A 55 5.92 7.12 -6.39
C MET A 55 5.29 8.32 -5.68
N LEU A 56 5.06 9.42 -6.41
CA LEU A 56 4.45 10.62 -5.84
C LEU A 56 3.03 10.34 -5.34
N ALA A 57 2.21 9.63 -6.13
CA ALA A 57 0.86 9.25 -5.74
C ALA A 57 0.86 8.38 -4.48
N PHE A 58 1.81 7.44 -4.35
CA PHE A 58 1.99 6.66 -3.13
C PHE A 58 2.31 7.55 -1.92
N GLU A 59 3.29 8.44 -2.04
CA GLU A 59 3.75 9.29 -0.93
C GLU A 59 2.66 10.27 -0.46
N LEU A 60 1.91 10.87 -1.39
CA LEU A 60 0.79 11.77 -1.07
C LEU A 60 -0.37 11.04 -0.36
N ASN A 61 -0.52 9.73 -0.58
CA ASN A 61 -1.61 8.93 -0.05
C ASN A 61 -1.21 8.01 1.12
N ARG A 62 0.00 8.14 1.71
CA ARG A 62 0.46 7.24 2.79
C ARG A 62 -0.52 7.12 3.96
N ASN A 63 -1.19 8.20 4.34
CA ASN A 63 -2.18 8.19 5.41
C ASN A 63 -3.46 7.42 5.04
N ARG A 64 -3.89 7.51 3.77
CA ARG A 64 -5.04 6.74 3.28
C ARG A 64 -4.69 5.26 3.17
N ILE A 65 -3.52 4.95 2.61
CA ILE A 65 -3.01 3.58 2.53
C ILE A 65 -2.87 2.97 3.93
N SER A 66 -2.32 3.71 4.90
CA SER A 66 -2.17 3.21 6.28
C SER A 66 -3.50 2.93 6.98
N ARG A 67 -4.58 3.64 6.61
CA ARG A 67 -5.94 3.36 7.10
C ARG A 67 -6.53 2.11 6.44
N VAL A 68 -6.35 1.95 5.13
CA VAL A 68 -6.84 0.80 4.38
C VAL A 68 -6.14 -0.48 4.83
N VAL A 69 -4.80 -0.50 4.93
CA VAL A 69 -4.05 -1.71 5.37
C VAL A 69 -4.43 -2.19 6.77
N LYS A 70 -4.92 -1.30 7.64
CA LYS A 70 -5.42 -1.68 8.98
C LYS A 70 -6.71 -2.51 8.94
N GLN A 71 -7.44 -2.47 7.84
CA GLN A 71 -8.69 -3.20 7.66
C GLN A 71 -8.46 -4.62 7.13
N PHE A 72 -7.25 -4.93 6.63
CA PHE A 72 -6.92 -6.25 6.11
C PHE A 72 -6.50 -7.21 7.23
N GLU A 73 -7.00 -8.44 7.15
CA GLU A 73 -6.47 -9.54 7.94
C GLU A 73 -5.10 -9.95 7.41
N ILE A 74 -4.15 -10.16 8.32
CA ILE A 74 -2.76 -10.41 7.95
C ILE A 74 -2.53 -11.89 7.70
N PRO A 75 -2.03 -12.28 6.51
CA PRO A 75 -1.79 -13.67 6.19
C PRO A 75 -0.80 -14.31 7.16
N LEU A 76 -1.13 -15.50 7.67
CA LEU A 76 -0.26 -16.27 8.58
C LEU A 76 1.01 -16.79 7.91
N MET A 77 1.00 -16.95 6.58
CA MET A 77 2.10 -17.55 5.81
C MET A 77 3.01 -16.51 5.13
N GLY A 78 2.87 -15.22 5.46
CA GLY A 78 3.71 -14.16 4.90
C GLY A 78 3.44 -13.85 3.43
N GLU A 79 2.28 -14.26 2.92
CA GLU A 79 1.82 -13.94 1.58
C GLU A 79 1.64 -12.44 1.40
N ARG A 80 1.70 -11.98 0.14
CA ARG A 80 1.50 -10.58 -0.19
C ARG A 80 0.01 -10.28 -0.38
N VAL A 81 -0.48 -9.25 0.30
CA VAL A 81 -1.86 -8.79 0.17
C VAL A 81 -1.98 -7.84 -1.02
N ILE A 82 -2.96 -8.09 -1.90
CA ILE A 82 -3.24 -7.24 -3.07
C ILE A 82 -4.28 -6.19 -2.68
N LEU A 83 -3.92 -4.91 -2.80
CA LEU A 83 -4.80 -3.76 -2.65
C LEU A 83 -5.31 -3.33 -4.02
N GLY A 84 -6.27 -4.08 -4.56
CA GLY A 84 -6.90 -3.76 -5.86
C GLY A 84 -7.94 -2.64 -5.79
N HIS A 85 -8.38 -2.30 -4.57
CA HIS A 85 -9.43 -1.33 -4.33
C HIS A 85 -9.14 -0.59 -3.02
N LEU A 86 -9.11 0.74 -3.08
CA LEU A 86 -8.76 1.62 -1.96
C LEU A 86 -9.97 2.50 -1.56
N GLU A 87 -11.15 1.91 -1.43
CA GLU A 87 -12.27 2.57 -0.74
C GLU A 87 -12.00 2.58 0.77
N ALA A 88 -12.22 3.73 1.41
CA ALA A 88 -11.85 4.01 2.80
C ALA A 88 -13.05 4.01 3.73
#